data_AF-A0A929PH85-F1
#
_entry.id   AF-A0A929PH85-F1
#
_cell.length_a   1.000
_cell.length_b   1.000
_cell.length_c   1.000
_cell.angle_alpha   90.00
_cell.angle_beta   90.00
_cell.angle_gamma   90.00
#
_symmetry.space_group_name_H-M   'P 1'
#
loop_
_entity.id
_entity.type
_entity.pdbx_description
1 polymer ?
#
loop_
_entity_poly.entity_id
_entity_poly.type
_entity_poly.pdbx_seq_one_letter_code
_entity_poly.pdbx_strand_id
1 'polypeptide(L)'
;MIFVILAFIIGLVYGYVNPGKEERWALFKKGIVYGIIVGIIFGVIAFFAGGLLFFAAGAIGMFIEVVFLVVIFIVGTFIGDVLEDAIKK
;
A
#
# COMPACT_ATOMS: atom_id res chain seq x y z
N MET A 1 -8.42 2.29 9.92
CA MET A 1 -9.57 1.53 9.38
C MET A 1 -10.06 2.06 8.04
N ILE A 2 -10.37 3.36 7.89
CA ILE A 2 -10.83 3.91 6.61
C ILE A 2 -9.82 3.70 5.46
N PHE A 3 -8.53 3.96 5.68
CA PHE A 3 -7.50 3.76 4.65
C PHE A 3 -7.33 2.31 4.21
N VAL A 4 -7.53 1.35 5.12
CA VAL A 4 -7.48 -0.09 4.83
C VAL A 4 -8.63 -0.47 3.90
N ILE A 5 -9.84 0.00 4.20
CA ILE A 5 -11.03 -0.22 3.36
C ILE A 5 -10.84 0.41 1.99
N LEU A 6 -10.32 1.65 1.94
CA LEU A 6 -10.04 2.33 0.67
C LEU A 6 -8.98 1.58 -0.15
N ALA A 7 -7.85 1.21 0.46
CA ALA A 7 -6.81 0.44 -0.22
C ALA A 7 -7.35 -0.88 -0.79
N PHE A 8 -8.19 -1.58 -0.02
CA PHE A 8 -8.85 -2.80 -0.46
C PHE A 8 -9.80 -2.56 -1.63
N ILE A 9 -10.70 -1.57 -1.54
CA ILE A 9 -11.66 -1.25 -2.61
C ILE A 9 -10.94 -0.81 -3.88
N ILE A 10 -9.92 0.04 -3.78
CA ILE A 10 -9.14 0.48 -4.94
C ILE A 10 -8.42 -0.72 -5.56
N GLY A 11 -7.82 -1.60 -4.76
CA GLY A 11 -7.24 -2.85 -5.24
C GLY A 11 -8.24 -3.73 -5.95
N LEU A 12 -9.42 -3.93 -5.36
CA LEU A 12 -10.50 -4.73 -5.93
C LEU A 12 -10.94 -4.19 -7.30
N VAL A 13 -11.19 -2.88 -7.40
CA VAL A 13 -11.57 -2.24 -8.66
C VAL A 13 -10.43 -2.35 -9.68
N TYR A 14 -9.19 -2.14 -9.25
CA TYR A 14 -8.04 -2.17 -10.14
C TYR A 14 -7.82 -3.55 -10.76
N GLY A 15 -7.91 -4.62 -9.97
CA GLY A 15 -7.84 -6.01 -10.44
C GLY A 15 -9.01 -6.36 -11.37
N TYR A 16 -10.24 -6.01 -10.97
CA TYR A 16 -11.42 -6.26 -11.80
C TYR A 16 -11.36 -5.59 -13.18
N VAL A 17 -10.78 -4.39 -13.28
CA VAL A 17 -10.64 -3.65 -14.54
C VAL A 17 -9.44 -4.15 -15.36
N ASN A 18 -8.38 -4.67 -14.72
CA ASN A 18 -7.13 -5.09 -15.38
C ASN A 18 -6.75 -6.55 -15.04
N PRO A 19 -7.63 -7.53 -15.30
CA PRO A 19 -7.46 -8.90 -14.85
C PRO A 19 -6.17 -9.52 -15.41
N GLY A 20 -5.39 -10.16 -14.53
CA GLY A 20 -4.23 -10.98 -14.91
C GLY A 20 -3.03 -10.22 -15.50
N LYS A 21 -3.11 -8.88 -15.62
CA LYS A 21 -2.00 -8.03 -16.13
C LYS A 21 -1.06 -7.53 -15.05
N GLU A 22 -1.37 -7.81 -13.79
CA GLU A 22 -0.64 -7.23 -12.66
C GLU A 22 0.59 -8.04 -12.24
N GLU A 23 1.76 -7.44 -12.39
CA GLU A 23 2.97 -7.90 -11.71
C GLU A 23 2.93 -7.49 -10.23
N ARG A 24 2.18 -8.25 -9.41
CA ARG A 24 1.97 -7.97 -7.97
C ARG A 24 3.28 -7.86 -7.19
N TRP A 25 4.31 -8.59 -7.60
CA TRP A 25 5.66 -8.47 -7.05
C TRP A 25 6.32 -7.12 -7.37
N ALA A 26 6.12 -6.61 -8.59
CA ALA A 26 6.59 -5.27 -8.97
C ALA A 26 5.83 -4.18 -8.19
N LEU A 27 4.52 -4.36 -7.98
CA LEU A 27 3.71 -3.47 -7.13
C LEU A 27 4.23 -3.44 -5.69
N PHE A 28 4.53 -4.60 -5.12
CA PHE A 28 5.09 -4.69 -3.78
C PHE A 28 6.47 -4.01 -3.66
N LYS A 29 7.37 -4.25 -4.62
CA LYS A 29 8.68 -3.56 -4.68
C LYS A 29 8.54 -2.04 -4.76
N LYS A 30 7.64 -1.55 -5.63
CA LYS A 30 7.32 -0.12 -5.71
C LYS A 30 6.78 0.38 -4.37
N GLY A 31 5.90 -0.38 -3.73
CA GLY A 31 5.38 -0.10 -2.38
C GLY A 31 6.48 0.05 -1.33
N ILE A 32 7.49 -0.81 -1.33
CA ILE A 32 8.66 -0.67 -0.44
C ILE A 32 9.41 0.65 -0.73
N VAL A 33 9.69 0.94 -1.99
CA VAL A 33 10.40 2.17 -2.38
C VAL A 33 9.62 3.42 -1.95
N TYR A 34 8.33 3.48 -2.26
CA TYR A 34 7.47 4.58 -1.84
C TYR A 34 7.30 4.65 -0.33
N GLY A 35 7.22 3.51 0.36
CA GLY A 35 7.19 3.45 1.81
C GLY A 35 8.44 4.04 2.44
N ILE A 36 9.62 3.80 1.87
CA ILE A 36 10.88 4.40 2.34
C ILE A 36 10.84 5.92 2.13
N ILE A 37 10.46 6.37 0.93
CA ILE A 37 10.40 7.80 0.60
C ILE A 37 9.42 8.54 1.52
N VAL A 38 8.19 8.04 1.64
CA VAL A 38 7.16 8.64 2.50
C VAL A 38 7.56 8.53 3.98
N GLY A 39 8.14 7.40 4.38
CA GLY A 39 8.67 7.21 5.73
C GLY A 39 9.72 8.26 6.10
N ILE A 40 10.70 8.51 5.23
CA ILE A 40 11.72 9.54 5.46
C ILE A 40 11.07 10.92 5.55
N ILE A 41 10.14 11.27 4.66
CA ILE A 41 9.45 12.58 4.67
C ILE A 41 8.74 12.80 6.01
N PHE A 42 7.92 11.85 6.45
CA PHE A 42 7.19 11.96 7.71
C PHE A 42 8.10 11.85 8.93
N GLY A 43 9.19 11.07 8.85
CA GLY A 43 10.24 11.02 9.86
C GLY A 43 10.89 12.39 10.05
N VAL A 44 11.27 13.07 8.96
CA VAL A 44 11.86 14.42 9.02
C VAL A 44 10.87 15.42 9.62
N ILE A 45 9.59 15.33 9.28
CA ILE A 45 8.56 16.19 9.90
C ILE A 45 8.47 15.92 11.40
N ALA A 46 8.43 14.65 11.82
CA ALA A 46 8.38 14.26 13.22
C ALA A 46 9.65 14.66 13.99
N PHE A 47 10.81 14.70 13.33
CA PHE A 47 12.07 15.16 13.93
C PHE A 47 11.95 16.58 14.50
N PHE A 48 11.30 17.50 13.79
CA PHE A 48 11.12 18.88 14.27
C PHE A 48 10.19 18.98 15.49
N ALA A 49 9.41 17.94 15.79
CA ALA A 49 8.52 17.90 16.95
C ALA A 49 9.18 17.28 18.21
N GLY A 50 10.17 16.39 18.05
CA GLY A 50 10.70 15.63 19.20
C GLY A 50 12.07 14.97 18.98
N GLY A 51 12.85 15.42 18.01
CA GLY A 51 14.21 14.97 17.74
C GLY A 51 14.30 13.54 17.18
N LEU A 52 15.45 12.90 17.39
CA LEU A 52 15.81 11.63 16.75
C LEU A 52 14.83 10.47 17.05
N LEU A 53 14.31 10.41 18.27
CA LEU A 53 13.35 9.37 18.65
C LEU A 53 12.05 9.49 17.84
N PHE A 54 11.55 10.72 17.66
CA PHE A 54 10.35 10.99 16.88
C PHE A 54 10.59 10.77 15.38
N PHE A 55 11.79 11.08 14.88
CA PHE A 55 12.18 10.71 13.53
C PHE A 55 12.06 9.21 13.30
N ALA A 56 12.67 8.39 14.17
CA ALA A 56 12.67 6.95 14.02
C ALA A 56 11.25 6.38 14.12
N ALA A 57 10.47 6.83 15.11
CA ALA A 57 9.08 6.40 15.29
C ALA A 57 8.21 6.78 14.09
N GLY A 58 8.31 8.02 13.61
CA GLY A 58 7.56 8.52 12.45
C GLY A 58 7.94 7.79 11.16
N ALA A 59 9.24 7.60 10.91
CA ALA A 59 9.71 6.95 9.70
C ALA A 59 9.36 5.46 9.65
N ILE A 60 9.61 4.73 10.74
CA ILE A 60 9.33 3.29 10.82
C ILE A 60 7.81 3.06 10.81
N GLY A 61 7.05 3.82 11.59
CA GLY A 61 5.59 3.71 11.64
C GLY A 61 4.96 3.96 10.28
N MET A 62 5.37 5.03 9.59
CA MET A 62 4.87 5.37 8.26
C MET A 62 5.29 4.32 7.21
N PHE A 63 6.53 3.82 7.25
CA PHE A 63 6.97 2.75 6.36
C PHE A 63 6.10 1.49 6.51
N ILE A 64 5.88 1.05 7.75
CA ILE A 64 5.05 -0.13 8.05
C ILE A 64 3.62 0.09 7.54
N GLU A 65 3.03 1.26 7.79
CA GLU A 65 1.66 1.57 7.34
C GLU A 65 1.55 1.52 5.81
N VAL A 66 2.50 2.11 5.07
CA VAL A 66 2.49 2.06 3.60
C VAL A 66 2.61 0.62 3.09
N VAL A 67 3.54 -0.16 3.64
CA VAL A 67 3.71 -1.56 3.22
C VAL A 67 2.46 -2.37 3.53
N PHE A 68 1.84 -2.15 4.69
CA PHE A 68 0.59 -2.79 5.06
C PHE A 68 -0.55 -2.46 4.08
N LEU A 69 -0.72 -1.18 3.74
CA LEU A 69 -1.72 -0.76 2.75
C LEU A 69 -1.47 -1.34 1.35
N VAL A 70 -0.21 -1.46 0.93
CA VAL A 70 0.17 -2.09 -0.35
C VAL A 70 -0.20 -3.58 -0.35
N VAL A 71 0.02 -4.29 0.75
CA VAL A 71 -0.39 -5.70 0.88
C VAL A 71 -1.91 -5.83 0.78
N ILE A 72 -2.66 -4.99 1.49
CA ILE A 72 -4.13 -4.98 1.43
C ILE A 72 -4.64 -4.66 0.02
N PHE A 73 -4.03 -3.69 -0.64
CA PHE A 73 -4.31 -3.36 -2.04
C PHE A 73 -4.10 -4.57 -2.94
N ILE A 74 -2.95 -5.25 -2.85
CA ILE A 74 -2.63 -6.45 -3.63
C ILE A 74 -3.67 -7.56 -3.39
N VAL A 75 -4.07 -7.80 -2.14
CA VAL A 75 -5.15 -8.75 -1.83
C VAL A 75 -6.46 -8.35 -2.51
N GLY A 76 -6.79 -7.06 -2.52
CA GLY A 76 -7.90 -6.53 -3.29
C GLY A 76 -7.79 -6.90 -4.77
N THR A 77 -6.63 -6.70 -5.40
CA THR A 77 -6.46 -6.98 -6.83
C THR A 77 -6.63 -8.46 -7.17
N PHE A 78 -6.14 -9.36 -6.30
CA PHE A 78 -6.41 -10.80 -6.42
C PHE A 78 -7.91 -11.12 -6.45
N ILE A 79 -8.69 -10.51 -5.55
CA ILE A 79 -10.14 -10.74 -5.49
C ILE A 79 -10.84 -10.12 -6.70
N GLY A 80 -10.40 -8.93 -7.13
CA GLY A 80 -10.89 -8.27 -8.34
C GLY A 80 -10.74 -9.16 -9.58
N ASP A 81 -9.56 -9.75 -9.77
CA ASP A 81 -9.29 -10.68 -10.88
C ASP A 81 -10.23 -11.89 -10.84
N VAL A 82 -10.41 -12.52 -9.67
CA VAL A 82 -11.31 -13.68 -9.50
C VAL A 82 -12.77 -13.32 -9.80
N LEU A 83 -13.21 -12.13 -9.40
CA LEU A 83 -14.55 -11.63 -9.69
C LEU A 83 -14.76 -11.39 -11.19
N GLU A 84 -13.75 -10.86 -11.88
CA GLU A 84 -13.80 -10.67 -13.32
C GLU A 84 -13.94 -12.00 -14.06
N ASP A 85 -13.12 -12.97 -13.69
CA ASP A 85 -13.17 -14.34 -14.23
C ASP A 85 -14.54 -14.99 -14.00
N ALA A 86 -15.13 -14.81 -12.81
CA ALA A 86 -16.41 -15.41 -12.45
C ALA A 86 -17.63 -14.75 -13.10
N ILE A 87 -17.53 -13.49 -13.53
CA ILE A 87 -18.64 -12.74 -14.14
C ILE A 87 -18.62 -12.85 -15.67
N LYS A 88 -17.43 -12.90 -16.28
CA LYS A 88 -17.29 -12.92 -17.74
C LYS A 88 -17.15 -14.32 -18.35
N LYS A 89 -16.90 -15.35 -17.56
CA LYS A 89 -17.16 -16.74 -17.94
C LYS A 89 -18.58 -17.14 -17.57
#